data_AF-A0A8D8NNG3-F1
#
_entry.id   AF-A0A8D8NNG3-F1
#
_cell.length_a   1.000
_cell.length_b   1.000
_cell.length_c   1.000
_cell.angle_alpha   90.00
_cell.angle_beta   90.00
_cell.angle_gamma   90.00
#
_symmetry.space_group_name_H-M   'P 1'
#
loop_
_entity.id
_entity.type
_entity.pdbx_description
1 polymer ?
#
loop_
_entity_poly.entity_id
_entity_poly.type
_entity_poly.pdbx_seq_one_letter_code
_entity_poly.pdbx_strand_id
1 'polypeptide(L)'
;MLNSISKHLLHCALLFTLLIVFEVFSGGIKVNENSFVAIDPWEEYGTIPTLLLYTLRLLTFLTLPQVLFNFFGLVFYNAFPEKVVLKGSPLLAPFICIRVVTRGDYPDLVKSNVLRNMNTCLDTGLENFLVEVVSDKPVNLPKHRRTREIVVPKEYKTKTGALFKSRALQYCLEDNVNVLNNNDWVVHLDEETLLTEN
;
A
#
# COMPACT_ATOMS: atom_id res chain seq x y z
N MET A 1 18.36 8.38 -15.59
CA MET A 1 17.87 7.43 -14.57
C MET A 1 17.59 6.09 -15.25
N LEU A 2 17.81 4.96 -14.58
CA LEU A 2 17.49 3.63 -15.13
C LEU A 2 15.98 3.47 -15.33
N ASN A 3 15.57 2.88 -16.47
CA ASN A 3 14.18 2.49 -16.75
C ASN A 3 13.74 1.43 -15.71
N SER A 4 12.43 1.39 -15.43
CA SER A 4 11.79 0.36 -14.58
C SER A 4 12.26 -1.07 -14.90
N ILE A 5 12.30 -1.45 -16.17
CA ILE A 5 12.70 -2.80 -16.61
C ILE A 5 14.15 -3.07 -16.20
N SER A 6 15.05 -2.11 -16.40
CA SER A 6 16.46 -2.24 -16.03
C SER A 6 16.64 -2.39 -14.51
N LYS A 7 15.84 -1.67 -13.70
CA LYS A 7 15.83 -1.81 -12.24
C LYS A 7 15.35 -3.19 -11.81
N HIS A 8 14.29 -3.69 -12.44
CA HIS A 8 13.76 -5.03 -12.16
C HIS A 8 14.76 -6.14 -12.52
N LEU A 9 15.40 -6.03 -13.69
CA LEU A 9 16.44 -6.97 -14.11
C LEU A 9 17.62 -6.96 -13.14
N LEU A 10 18.08 -5.78 -12.70
CA LEU A 10 19.15 -5.67 -11.71
C LEU A 10 18.74 -6.28 -10.36
N HIS A 11 17.51 -6.06 -9.91
CA HIS A 11 16.96 -6.67 -8.71
C HIS A 11 16.93 -8.20 -8.80
N CYS A 12 16.45 -8.76 -9.93
CA CYS A 12 16.45 -10.19 -10.17
C CYS A 12 17.88 -10.74 -10.21
N ALA A 13 18.80 -10.08 -10.92
CA ALA A 13 20.20 -10.49 -10.98
C ALA A 13 20.86 -10.50 -9.60
N LEU A 14 20.58 -9.50 -8.76
CA LEU A 14 21.05 -9.47 -7.37
C LEU A 14 20.46 -10.62 -6.55
N LEU A 15 19.15 -10.88 -6.66
CA LEU A 15 18.48 -11.98 -5.97
C LEU A 15 19.11 -13.34 -6.34
N PHE A 16 19.27 -13.63 -7.63
CA PHE A 16 19.91 -14.86 -8.08
C PHE A 16 21.37 -14.96 -7.66
N THR A 17 22.12 -13.86 -7.68
CA THR A 17 23.50 -13.82 -7.18
C THR A 17 23.55 -14.18 -5.71
N LEU A 18 22.68 -13.58 -4.88
CA LEU A 18 22.61 -13.86 -3.45
C LEU A 18 22.23 -15.32 -3.18
N LEU A 19 21.27 -15.87 -3.92
CA LEU A 19 20.89 -17.28 -3.81
C LEU A 19 22.06 -18.21 -4.18
N ILE A 20 22.75 -17.97 -5.30
CA ILE A 20 23.90 -18.78 -5.72
C ILE A 20 25.02 -18.70 -4.67
N VAL A 21 25.35 -17.49 -4.20
CA VAL A 21 26.36 -17.29 -3.16
C VAL A 21 26.00 -18.04 -1.89
N PHE A 22 24.74 -17.92 -1.43
CA PHE A 22 24.25 -18.63 -0.26
C PHE A 22 24.34 -20.14 -0.42
N GLU A 23 23.89 -20.69 -1.55
CA GLU A 23 23.94 -22.14 -1.84
C GLU A 23 25.37 -22.68 -1.94
N VAL A 24 26.33 -21.89 -2.43
CA VAL A 24 27.74 -22.27 -2.44
C VAL A 24 28.32 -22.29 -1.02
N PHE A 25 28.07 -21.25 -0.21
CA PHE A 25 28.60 -21.15 1.15
C PHE A 25 27.91 -22.10 2.14
N SER A 26 26.64 -22.41 1.95
CA SER A 26 25.89 -23.40 2.76
C SER A 26 26.24 -24.85 2.39
N GLY A 27 26.97 -25.04 1.29
CA GLY A 27 27.31 -26.36 0.75
C GLY A 27 26.17 -27.03 -0.02
N GLY A 28 25.08 -26.31 -0.33
CA GLY A 28 24.00 -26.82 -1.19
C GLY A 28 24.45 -27.10 -2.63
N ILE A 29 25.38 -26.28 -3.16
CA ILE A 29 26.04 -26.53 -4.46
C ILE A 29 27.38 -27.23 -4.23
N LYS A 30 27.53 -28.42 -4.82
CA LYS A 30 28.78 -29.19 -4.79
C LYS A 30 29.81 -28.56 -5.72
N VAL A 31 30.75 -27.80 -5.16
CA VAL A 31 31.89 -27.25 -5.91
C VAL A 31 33.03 -28.28 -6.06
N ASN A 32 33.07 -29.31 -5.20
CA ASN A 32 34.09 -30.36 -5.23
C ASN A 32 33.46 -31.73 -4.94
N GLU A 33 33.92 -32.80 -5.59
CA GLU A 33 33.38 -34.16 -5.46
C GLU A 33 33.60 -34.78 -4.07
N ASN A 34 34.59 -34.28 -3.32
CA ASN A 34 34.96 -34.78 -1.98
C ASN A 34 34.22 -34.12 -0.81
N SER A 35 33.11 -33.42 -1.07
CA SER A 35 32.49 -32.51 -0.09
C SER A 35 31.55 -33.17 0.93
N PHE A 36 31.19 -34.45 0.78
CA PHE A 36 30.27 -35.13 1.70
C PHE A 36 30.79 -36.48 2.14
N VAL A 37 30.82 -36.70 3.45
CA VAL A 37 30.94 -38.04 4.04
C VAL A 37 29.53 -38.64 4.06
N ALA A 38 29.33 -39.76 3.36
CA ALA A 38 28.08 -40.50 3.44
C ALA A 38 28.05 -41.27 4.76
N ILE A 39 27.34 -40.73 5.75
CA ILE A 39 27.07 -41.38 7.04
C ILE A 39 25.72 -42.07 6.92
N ASP A 40 25.61 -43.34 7.33
CA ASP A 40 24.31 -43.99 7.52
C ASP A 40 23.70 -43.51 8.85
N PRO A 41 22.60 -42.72 8.81
CA PRO A 41 22.02 -42.17 10.03
C PRO A 41 21.44 -43.24 10.95
N TRP A 42 21.00 -44.38 10.41
CA TRP A 42 20.39 -45.45 11.19
C TRP A 42 21.43 -46.20 12.03
N GLU A 43 22.63 -46.39 11.48
CA GLU A 43 23.75 -47.02 12.19
C GLU A 43 24.39 -46.06 13.20
N GLU A 44 24.56 -44.79 12.83
CA GLU A 44 25.25 -43.80 13.67
C GLU A 44 24.39 -43.28 14.82
N TYR A 45 23.13 -42.92 14.54
CA TYR A 45 22.26 -42.22 15.51
C TYR A 45 21.16 -43.12 16.08
N GLY A 46 20.90 -44.29 15.50
CA GLY A 46 19.82 -45.19 15.91
C GLY A 46 18.42 -44.70 15.52
N THR A 47 17.41 -45.51 15.78
CA THR A 47 16.05 -45.32 15.24
C THR A 47 15.34 -44.05 15.74
N ILE A 48 15.35 -43.80 17.05
CA ILE A 48 14.58 -42.69 17.66
C ILE A 48 15.17 -41.32 17.28
N PRO A 49 16.49 -41.08 17.43
CA PRO A 49 17.08 -39.80 17.03
C PRO A 49 16.97 -39.55 15.52
N THR A 50 17.13 -40.59 14.69
CA THR A 50 16.95 -40.48 13.23
C THR A 50 15.54 -40.04 12.86
N LEU A 51 14.51 -40.65 13.45
CA LEU A 51 13.11 -40.25 13.22
C LEU A 51 12.84 -38.80 13.66
N LEU A 52 13.38 -38.38 14.80
CA LEU A 52 13.26 -37.00 15.27
C LEU A 52 13.93 -36.01 14.31
N LEU A 53 15.17 -36.29 13.88
CA LEU A 53 15.92 -35.42 12.96
C LEU A 53 15.22 -35.30 11.60
N TYR A 54 14.67 -36.39 11.07
CA TYR A 54 13.89 -36.35 9.83
C TYR A 54 12.58 -35.58 10.00
N THR A 55 11.90 -35.72 11.14
CA THR A 55 10.70 -34.93 11.42
C THR A 55 11.00 -33.44 11.47
N LEU A 56 12.06 -33.04 12.20
CA LEU A 56 12.51 -31.64 12.26
C LEU A 56 12.89 -31.10 10.87
N ARG A 57 13.53 -31.93 10.03
CA ARG A 57 13.85 -31.58 8.64
C ARG A 57 12.60 -31.44 7.77
N LEU A 58 11.55 -32.23 8.01
CA LEU A 58 10.29 -32.09 7.27
C LEU A 58 9.52 -30.83 7.68
N LEU A 59 9.58 -30.44 8.96
CA LEU A 59 8.91 -29.23 9.44
C LEU A 59 9.43 -27.95 8.77
N THR A 60 10.68 -27.91 8.31
CA THR A 60 11.20 -26.74 7.56
C THR A 60 10.53 -26.57 6.19
N PHE A 61 9.94 -27.62 5.62
CA PHE A 61 9.18 -27.51 4.37
C PHE A 61 7.81 -26.87 4.56
N LEU A 62 7.32 -26.68 5.79
CA LEU A 62 6.05 -26.01 6.04
C LEU A 62 6.03 -24.57 5.50
N THR A 63 7.19 -23.90 5.50
CA THR A 63 7.33 -22.53 4.97
C THR A 63 7.60 -22.49 3.46
N LEU A 64 7.85 -23.64 2.82
CA LEU A 64 8.20 -23.70 1.40
C LEU A 64 7.15 -23.03 0.50
N PRO A 65 5.83 -23.23 0.67
CA PRO A 65 4.84 -22.57 -0.17
C PRO A 65 4.96 -21.04 -0.10
N GLN A 66 5.10 -20.48 1.10
CA GLN A 66 5.26 -19.04 1.30
C GLN A 66 6.54 -18.52 0.65
N VAL A 67 7.65 -19.24 0.78
CA VAL A 67 8.93 -18.87 0.16
C VAL A 67 8.82 -18.90 -1.37
N LEU A 68 8.16 -19.90 -1.95
CA LEU A 68 7.95 -20.01 -3.39
C LEU A 68 7.08 -18.85 -3.93
N PHE A 69 5.97 -18.53 -3.27
CA PHE A 69 5.12 -17.41 -3.70
C PHE A 69 5.84 -16.06 -3.58
N ASN A 70 6.61 -15.85 -2.51
CA ASN A 70 7.41 -14.64 -2.37
C ASN A 70 8.49 -14.55 -3.45
N PHE A 71 9.19 -15.66 -3.73
CA PHE A 71 10.18 -15.73 -4.79
C PHE A 71 9.58 -15.41 -6.16
N PHE A 72 8.47 -16.07 -6.53
CA PHE A 72 7.78 -15.78 -7.78
C PHE A 72 7.23 -14.36 -7.84
N GLY A 73 6.74 -13.82 -6.72
CA GLY A 73 6.35 -12.41 -6.63
C GLY A 73 7.51 -11.47 -6.95
N LEU A 74 8.68 -11.68 -6.35
CA LEU A 74 9.87 -10.87 -6.58
C LEU A 74 10.47 -11.00 -7.99
N VAL A 75 10.30 -12.16 -8.64
CA VAL A 75 10.83 -12.42 -9.99
C VAL A 75 9.85 -11.96 -11.08
N PHE A 76 8.57 -12.26 -10.93
CA PHE A 76 7.57 -11.98 -11.97
C PHE A 76 6.93 -10.59 -11.85
N TYR A 77 6.82 -10.04 -10.65
CA TYR A 77 6.23 -8.72 -10.45
C TYR A 77 7.29 -7.63 -10.37
N ASN A 78 7.20 -6.65 -11.27
CA ASN A 78 8.10 -5.52 -11.28
C ASN A 78 7.75 -4.55 -10.15
N ALA A 79 8.55 -4.56 -9.09
CA ALA A 79 8.39 -3.68 -7.93
C ALA A 79 8.87 -2.23 -8.17
N PHE A 80 9.33 -1.90 -9.38
CA PHE A 80 9.86 -0.59 -9.74
C PHE A 80 8.98 0.10 -10.79
N PRO A 81 7.68 0.34 -10.54
CA PRO A 81 6.80 0.96 -11.54
C PRO A 81 7.35 2.32 -11.99
N GLU A 82 7.20 2.63 -13.29
CA GLU A 82 7.50 3.96 -13.79
C GLU A 82 6.47 4.97 -13.30
N LYS A 83 6.79 6.26 -13.47
CA LYS A 83 5.79 7.30 -13.25
C LYS A 83 4.62 7.07 -14.21
N VAL A 84 3.40 7.13 -13.71
CA VAL A 84 2.22 6.94 -14.54
C VAL A 84 2.11 8.14 -15.47
N VAL A 85 2.20 7.89 -16.78
CA VAL A 85 1.95 8.93 -17.77
C VAL A 85 0.44 9.12 -17.85
N LEU A 86 -0.04 10.29 -17.45
CA LEU A 86 -1.45 10.64 -17.57
C LEU A 86 -1.87 10.52 -19.05
N LYS A 87 -2.88 9.68 -19.30
CA LYS A 87 -3.38 9.43 -20.67
C LYS A 87 -4.16 10.60 -21.27
N GLY A 88 -4.48 11.61 -20.45
CA GLY A 88 -5.22 12.81 -20.84
C GLY A 88 -4.68 14.04 -20.13
N SER A 89 -5.07 15.21 -20.63
CA SER A 89 -4.65 16.49 -20.03
C SER A 89 -5.36 16.71 -18.68
N PRO A 90 -4.61 16.97 -17.58
CA PRO A 90 -5.19 17.35 -16.29
C PRO A 90 -6.14 18.56 -16.35
N LEU A 91 -5.92 19.45 -17.31
CA LEU A 91 -6.76 20.64 -17.55
C LEU A 91 -8.17 20.29 -18.03
N LEU A 92 -8.29 19.18 -18.76
CA LEU A 92 -9.57 18.67 -19.27
C LEU A 92 -10.24 17.71 -18.27
N ALA A 93 -9.64 17.50 -17.10
CA ALA A 93 -10.26 16.67 -16.08
C ALA A 93 -11.57 17.31 -15.59
N PRO A 94 -12.63 16.51 -15.37
CA PRO A 94 -13.83 17.00 -14.72
C PRO A 94 -13.50 17.50 -13.31
N PHE A 95 -14.40 18.24 -12.70
CA PHE A 95 -14.19 18.70 -11.33
C PHE A 95 -14.14 17.51 -10.36
N ILE A 96 -13.08 17.43 -9.55
CA ILE A 96 -12.85 16.35 -8.58
C ILE A 96 -12.93 16.90 -7.16
N CYS A 97 -13.84 16.37 -6.37
CA CYS A 97 -13.93 16.56 -4.94
C CYS A 97 -13.21 15.42 -4.21
N ILE A 98 -12.04 15.69 -3.67
CA ILE A 98 -11.28 14.76 -2.84
C ILE A 98 -11.81 14.88 -1.41
N ARG A 99 -12.55 13.88 -0.95
CA ARG A 99 -13.22 13.89 0.36
C ARG A 99 -12.50 12.98 1.34
N VAL A 100 -11.83 13.57 2.32
CA VAL A 100 -11.20 12.89 3.45
C VAL A 100 -12.22 12.78 4.58
N VAL A 101 -12.49 11.57 5.06
CA VAL A 101 -13.40 11.36 6.20
C VAL A 101 -12.63 10.94 7.43
N THR A 102 -12.85 11.63 8.53
CA THR A 102 -12.15 11.41 9.81
C THR A 102 -13.11 11.56 10.99
N ARG A 103 -12.76 10.99 12.15
CA ARG A 103 -13.42 11.34 13.42
C ARG A 103 -12.95 12.68 13.97
N GLY A 104 -11.80 13.17 13.52
CA GLY A 104 -11.14 14.38 14.01
C GLY A 104 -10.32 14.15 15.29
N ASP A 105 -9.95 12.90 15.60
CA ASP A 105 -9.15 12.58 16.79
C ASP A 105 -7.67 12.98 16.64
N TYR A 106 -7.16 13.02 15.39
CA TYR A 106 -5.78 13.37 15.06
C TYR A 106 -5.72 14.58 14.11
N PRO A 107 -6.06 15.80 14.58
CA PRO A 107 -6.22 16.96 13.70
C PRO A 107 -4.93 17.37 12.98
N ASP A 108 -3.77 17.23 13.62
CA ASP A 108 -2.48 17.59 13.02
C ASP A 108 -2.06 16.63 11.91
N LEU A 109 -2.37 15.33 12.07
CA LEU A 109 -2.19 14.32 11.02
C LEU A 109 -3.05 14.68 9.81
N VAL A 110 -4.34 14.96 10.02
CA VAL A 110 -5.26 15.33 8.94
C VAL A 110 -4.79 16.59 8.22
N LYS A 111 -4.38 17.64 8.95
CA LYS A 111 -3.87 18.88 8.36
C LYS A 111 -2.64 18.65 7.49
N SER A 112 -1.66 17.90 8.00
CA SER A 112 -0.41 17.61 7.28
C SER A 112 -0.66 16.77 6.03
N ASN A 113 -1.53 15.74 6.12
CA ASN A 113 -1.89 14.89 4.99
C ASN A 113 -2.69 15.66 3.93
N VAL A 114 -3.67 16.47 4.34
CA VAL A 114 -4.47 17.30 3.42
C VAL A 114 -3.60 18.31 2.69
N LEU A 115 -2.69 18.98 3.41
CA LEU A 115 -1.75 19.92 2.80
C LEU A 115 -0.84 19.21 1.80
N ARG A 116 -0.29 18.04 2.17
CA ARG A 116 0.56 17.24 1.29
C ARG A 116 -0.20 16.80 0.04
N ASN A 117 -1.39 16.22 0.19
CA ASN A 117 -2.21 15.74 -0.91
C ASN A 117 -2.63 16.88 -1.85
N MET A 118 -2.99 18.03 -1.29
CA MET A 118 -3.30 19.23 -2.08
C MET A 118 -2.08 19.69 -2.89
N ASN A 119 -0.89 19.70 -2.30
CA ASN A 119 0.34 20.05 -3.02
C ASN A 119 0.65 19.02 -4.12
N THR A 120 0.53 17.72 -3.85
CA THR A 120 0.69 16.67 -4.87
C THR A 120 -0.24 16.90 -6.07
N CYS A 121 -1.52 17.24 -5.83
CA CYS A 121 -2.46 17.57 -6.91
C CYS A 121 -2.02 18.81 -7.71
N LEU A 122 -1.53 19.86 -7.05
CA LEU A 122 -1.03 21.05 -7.73
C LEU A 122 0.24 20.76 -8.54
N ASP A 123 1.17 20.01 -7.97
CA ASP A 123 2.46 19.67 -8.59
C ASP A 123 2.30 18.75 -9.81
N THR A 124 1.24 17.95 -9.84
CA THR A 124 0.83 17.12 -10.99
C THR A 124 0.04 17.89 -12.06
N GLY A 125 -0.26 19.17 -11.82
CA GLY A 125 -0.98 20.03 -12.76
C GLY A 125 -2.51 19.88 -12.71
N LEU A 126 -3.07 19.25 -11.67
CA LEU A 126 -4.51 19.17 -11.49
C LEU A 126 -5.07 20.53 -11.05
N GLU A 127 -5.94 21.13 -11.87
CA GLU A 127 -6.48 22.46 -11.59
C GLU A 127 -7.93 22.45 -11.08
N ASN A 128 -8.74 21.50 -11.53
CA ASN A 128 -10.18 21.44 -11.27
C ASN A 128 -10.49 20.52 -10.07
N PHE A 129 -10.02 20.89 -8.88
CA PHE A 129 -10.27 20.09 -7.68
C PHE A 129 -10.50 20.91 -6.41
N LEU A 130 -11.18 20.27 -5.45
CA LEU A 130 -11.41 20.72 -4.08
C LEU A 130 -11.11 19.57 -3.12
N VAL A 131 -10.48 19.88 -1.97
CA VAL A 131 -10.30 18.92 -0.87
C VAL A 131 -11.29 19.22 0.24
N GLU A 132 -12.22 18.31 0.49
CA GLU A 132 -13.17 18.37 1.59
C GLU A 132 -12.70 17.47 2.74
N VAL A 133 -12.68 17.99 3.95
CA VAL A 133 -12.43 17.22 5.16
C VAL A 133 -13.72 17.16 5.96
N VAL A 134 -14.24 15.95 6.12
CA VAL A 134 -15.50 15.69 6.80
C VAL A 134 -15.19 15.05 8.14
N SER A 135 -15.62 15.70 9.21
CA SER A 135 -15.25 15.29 10.56
C SER A 135 -16.40 15.38 11.56
N ASP A 136 -16.40 14.49 12.55
CA ASP A 136 -17.32 14.61 13.69
C ASP A 136 -16.89 15.71 14.67
N LYS A 137 -15.58 16.01 14.72
CA LYS A 137 -14.98 17.07 15.55
C LYS A 137 -14.25 18.08 14.67
N PRO A 138 -14.26 19.38 15.02
CA PRO A 138 -13.51 20.38 14.26
C PRO A 138 -12.00 20.07 14.27
N VAL A 139 -11.43 19.94 13.08
CA VAL A 139 -10.00 19.80 12.82
C VAL A 139 -9.32 21.17 12.82
N ASN A 140 -10.05 22.24 12.51
CA ASN A 140 -9.58 23.62 12.37
C ASN A 140 -8.55 23.75 11.24
N LEU A 141 -8.96 23.42 10.02
CA LEU A 141 -8.10 23.51 8.85
C LEU A 141 -7.72 24.97 8.55
N PRO A 142 -6.48 25.23 8.11
CA PRO A 142 -6.10 26.54 7.60
C PRO A 142 -7.01 26.94 6.44
N LYS A 143 -7.44 28.21 6.42
CA LYS A 143 -8.28 28.74 5.34
C LYS A 143 -7.49 28.72 4.04
N HIS A 144 -7.97 27.95 3.06
CA HIS A 144 -7.39 27.90 1.73
C HIS A 144 -8.50 27.73 0.69
N ARG A 145 -8.36 28.35 -0.49
CA ARG A 145 -9.40 28.34 -1.53
C ARG A 145 -9.78 26.95 -2.07
N ARG A 146 -8.87 25.97 -1.90
CA ARG A 146 -9.05 24.58 -2.35
C ARG A 146 -9.31 23.60 -1.20
N THR A 147 -9.47 24.09 0.03
CA THR A 147 -9.83 23.24 1.16
C THR A 147 -11.15 23.68 1.76
N ARG A 148 -11.96 22.71 2.19
CA ARG A 148 -13.21 22.96 2.88
C ARG A 148 -13.33 21.98 4.05
N GLU A 149 -13.70 22.52 5.21
CA GLU A 149 -13.99 21.73 6.40
C GLU A 149 -15.50 21.58 6.56
N ILE A 150 -15.97 20.36 6.78
CA ILE A 150 -17.38 20.03 7.03
C ILE A 150 -17.44 19.28 8.36
N VAL A 151 -17.96 19.95 9.39
CA VAL A 151 -18.17 19.32 10.69
C VAL A 151 -19.59 18.79 10.75
N VAL A 152 -19.74 17.49 10.96
CA VAL A 152 -21.05 16.84 11.03
C VAL A 152 -21.71 17.18 12.38
N PRO A 153 -22.86 17.87 12.41
CA PRO A 153 -23.53 18.25 13.66
C PRO A 153 -23.88 17.01 14.46
N LYS A 154 -23.72 17.00 15.80
CA LYS A 154 -23.97 15.80 16.62
C LYS A 154 -25.43 15.31 16.55
N GLU A 155 -26.33 16.24 16.29
CA GLU A 155 -27.77 16.05 16.21
C GLU A 155 -28.20 15.42 14.88
N TYR A 156 -27.34 15.49 13.86
CA TYR A 156 -27.64 14.91 12.56
C TYR A 156 -27.76 13.39 12.63
N LYS A 157 -28.88 12.86 12.12
CA LYS A 157 -29.16 11.44 11.99
C LYS A 157 -29.61 11.16 10.57
N THR A 158 -29.04 10.11 9.98
CA THR A 158 -29.47 9.64 8.67
C THR A 158 -30.84 8.98 8.76
N LYS A 159 -31.59 8.96 7.65
CA LYS A 159 -32.93 8.33 7.59
C LYS A 159 -32.92 6.85 7.97
N THR A 160 -31.83 6.14 7.67
CA THR A 160 -31.66 4.70 7.92
C THR A 160 -30.95 4.39 9.24
N GLY A 161 -30.47 5.40 9.98
CA GLY A 161 -29.70 5.20 11.20
C GLY A 161 -28.24 4.76 10.98
N ALA A 162 -27.69 4.94 9.78
CA ALA A 162 -26.26 4.76 9.50
C ALA A 162 -25.40 5.61 10.45
N LEU A 163 -24.28 5.03 10.91
CA LEU A 163 -23.37 5.59 11.89
C LEU A 163 -21.96 5.83 11.30
N PHE A 164 -21.11 6.52 12.07
CA PHE A 164 -19.69 6.73 11.79
C PHE A 164 -19.41 7.30 10.38
N LYS A 165 -18.49 6.70 9.62
CA LYS A 165 -18.07 7.13 8.28
C LYS A 165 -19.26 7.29 7.32
N SER A 166 -20.19 6.33 7.33
CA SER A 166 -21.37 6.36 6.47
C SER A 166 -22.30 7.52 6.81
N ARG A 167 -22.44 7.87 8.09
CA ARG A 167 -23.19 9.05 8.53
C ARG A 167 -22.57 10.34 8.01
N ALA A 168 -21.26 10.47 8.13
CA ALA A 168 -20.53 11.65 7.67
C ALA A 168 -20.64 11.81 6.15
N LEU A 169 -20.47 10.72 5.40
CA LEU A 169 -20.63 10.70 3.95
C LEU A 169 -22.04 11.07 3.51
N GLN A 170 -23.06 10.55 4.19
CA GLN A 170 -24.45 10.89 3.91
C GLN A 170 -24.73 12.37 4.20
N TYR A 171 -24.19 12.94 5.28
CA TYR A 171 -24.35 14.35 5.60
C TYR A 171 -23.85 15.27 4.48
N CYS A 172 -22.75 14.89 3.81
CA CYS A 172 -22.22 15.64 2.68
C CYS A 172 -23.10 15.63 1.42
N LEU A 173 -24.10 14.75 1.37
CA LEU A 173 -25.06 14.65 0.27
C LEU A 173 -26.36 15.43 0.55
N GLU A 174 -26.54 15.99 1.74
CA GLU A 174 -27.70 16.81 2.06
C GLU A 174 -27.68 18.12 1.26
N ASP A 175 -28.84 18.58 0.80
CA ASP A 175 -28.98 19.69 -0.15
C ASP A 175 -28.35 21.00 0.34
N ASN A 176 -28.29 21.21 1.66
CA ASN A 176 -27.70 22.40 2.27
C ASN A 176 -26.18 22.29 2.48
N VAL A 177 -25.58 21.12 2.26
CA VAL A 177 -24.16 20.84 2.49
C VAL A 177 -23.42 20.56 1.19
N ASN A 178 -24.08 19.82 0.28
CA ASN A 178 -23.52 19.43 -1.00
C ASN A 178 -23.36 20.63 -1.93
N VAL A 179 -22.16 20.78 -2.50
CA VAL A 179 -21.81 21.85 -3.44
C VAL A 179 -21.47 21.32 -4.84
N LEU A 180 -21.64 20.01 -5.04
CA LEU A 180 -21.23 19.30 -6.25
C LEU A 180 -22.39 19.18 -7.24
N ASN A 181 -22.08 19.28 -8.52
CA ASN A 181 -22.99 19.05 -9.62
C ASN A 181 -23.07 17.55 -9.98
N ASN A 182 -24.06 17.17 -10.79
CA ASN A 182 -24.28 15.78 -11.20
C ASN A 182 -23.13 15.15 -12.00
N ASN A 183 -22.26 15.96 -12.60
CA ASN A 183 -21.13 15.50 -13.42
C ASN A 183 -19.79 15.57 -12.68
N ASP A 184 -19.80 16.03 -11.43
CA ASP A 184 -18.60 16.15 -10.60
C ASP A 184 -18.24 14.80 -9.99
N TRP A 185 -16.94 14.55 -9.81
CA TRP A 185 -16.43 13.28 -9.30
C TRP A 185 -16.08 13.41 -7.82
N VAL A 186 -16.41 12.39 -7.03
CA VAL A 186 -16.03 12.32 -5.62
C VAL A 186 -15.05 11.19 -5.41
N VAL A 187 -13.88 11.52 -4.85
CA VAL A 187 -12.86 10.55 -4.46
C VAL A 187 -12.81 10.50 -2.94
N HIS A 188 -13.24 9.39 -2.36
CA HIS A 188 -13.19 9.21 -0.90
C HIS A 188 -11.83 8.67 -0.47
N LEU A 189 -11.18 9.39 0.44
CA LEU A 189 -9.91 9.00 1.05
C LEU A 189 -10.09 8.78 2.55
N ASP A 190 -9.33 7.83 3.09
CA ASP A 190 -9.11 7.72 4.53
C ASP A 190 -8.12 8.79 5.00
N GLU A 191 -8.13 9.11 6.30
CA GLU A 191 -7.35 10.22 6.87
C GLU A 191 -5.83 10.03 6.78
N GLU A 192 -5.39 8.79 6.71
CA GLU A 192 -4.01 8.34 6.54
C GLU A 192 -3.58 8.18 5.07
N THR A 193 -4.51 8.32 4.12
CA THR A 193 -4.22 8.07 2.71
C THR A 193 -3.44 9.24 2.10
N LEU A 194 -2.31 8.91 1.47
CA LEU A 194 -1.43 9.86 0.81
C LEU A 194 -1.50 9.69 -0.70
N LEU A 195 -1.76 10.79 -1.41
CA LEU A 195 -1.73 10.82 -2.86
C LEU A 195 -0.29 10.81 -3.36
N THR A 196 -0.07 10.05 -4.42
CA THR A 196 1.17 10.03 -5.19
C THR A 196 0.99 10.79 -6.50
N GLU A 197 2.10 11.15 -7.15
CA GLU A 197 2.07 11.75 -8.49
C GLU A 197 1.53 10.80 -9.58
N ASN A 198 1.50 9.49 -9.26
CA ASN A 198 1.12 8.39 -10.14
C ASN A 198 -0.37 8.05 -10.02
#